data_AF-A0A839P722-F1
#
_entry.id   AF-A0A839P722-F1
#
_cell.length_a   1.000
_cell.length_b   1.000
_cell.length_c   1.000
_cell.angle_alpha   90.00
_cell.angle_beta   90.00
_cell.angle_gamma   90.00
#
_symmetry.space_group_name_H-M   'P 1'
#
loop_
_entity.id
_entity.type
_entity.pdbx_description
1 polymer ?
#
loop_
_entity_poly.entity_id
_entity_poly.type
_entity_poly.pdbx_seq_one_letter_code
_entity_poly.pdbx_strand_id
1 'polypeptide(L)'
;MKNGSAPDERWNLRKGGERFRASGEHMPLRADDGSVQSVVKILRDRTQQRTEAAERNASELRFRSLVEVSLQVVWFGDAASNITYCNPIWYEFPG
;
A
#
# COMPACT_ATOMS: atom_id res chain seq x y z
N MET A 1 24.38 -11.47 0.14
CA MET A 1 24.16 -10.31 1.03
C MET A 1 25.17 -9.24 0.69
N LYS A 2 24.77 -8.10 0.11
CA LYS A 2 25.73 -7.10 -0.41
C LYS A 2 25.98 -5.88 0.49
N ASN A 3 25.10 -5.56 1.45
CA ASN A 3 25.24 -4.36 2.30
C ASN A 3 24.72 -4.49 3.75
N GLY A 4 24.58 -5.71 4.30
CA GLY A 4 24.06 -5.92 5.67
C GLY A 4 22.56 -5.60 5.88
N SER A 5 21.93 -4.89 4.94
CA SER A 5 20.49 -4.66 4.89
C SER A 5 19.82 -5.70 4.00
N ALA A 6 18.95 -6.51 4.60
CA ALA A 6 17.93 -7.26 3.89
C ALA A 6 16.58 -6.70 4.37
N PRO A 7 15.75 -6.13 3.48
CA PRO A 7 14.40 -5.75 3.86
C PRO A 7 13.63 -7.03 4.23
N ASP A 8 13.44 -7.26 5.52
CA ASP A 8 12.62 -8.34 6.07
C ASP A 8 11.32 -7.73 6.58
N GLU A 9 10.21 -7.93 5.85
CA GLU A 9 8.87 -7.53 6.27
C GLU A 9 8.13 -8.75 6.82
N ARG A 10 7.94 -8.76 8.14
CA ARG A 10 7.33 -9.89 8.85
C ARG A 10 6.34 -9.46 9.92
N TRP A 11 5.54 -10.43 10.35
CA TRP A 11 4.70 -10.27 11.54
C TRP A 11 5.58 -10.20 12.79
N ASN A 12 5.36 -9.19 13.61
CA ASN A 12 5.99 -9.00 14.91
C ASN A 12 4.91 -8.91 16.00
N LEU A 13 5.29 -9.18 17.24
CA LEU A 13 4.40 -9.13 18.40
C LEU A 13 4.78 -7.95 19.28
N ARG A 14 3.82 -7.12 19.66
CA ARG A 14 4.00 -6.13 20.73
C ARG A 14 4.06 -6.84 22.08
N LYS A 15 4.54 -6.14 23.11
CA LYS A 15 4.55 -6.64 24.50
C LYS A 15 3.17 -7.10 24.98
N GLY A 16 2.09 -6.49 24.48
CA GLY A 16 0.71 -6.86 24.79
C GLY A 16 0.11 -7.99 23.94
N GLY A 17 0.89 -8.64 23.07
CA GLY A 17 0.43 -9.76 22.22
C GLY A 17 -0.20 -9.34 20.89
N GLU A 18 -0.45 -8.06 20.67
CA GLU A 18 -0.93 -7.53 19.38
C GLU A 18 0.09 -7.81 18.27
N ARG A 19 -0.39 -8.35 17.13
CA ARG A 19 0.43 -8.56 15.94
C ARG A 19 0.47 -7.30 15.10
N PHE A 20 1.66 -6.89 14.68
CA PHE A 20 1.86 -5.78 13.76
C PHE A 20 2.80 -6.18 12.62
N ARG A 21 2.59 -5.61 11.43
CA ARG A 21 3.50 -5.78 10.30
C ARG A 21 4.59 -4.73 10.40
N ALA A 22 5.83 -5.18 10.44
CA ALA A 22 6.96 -4.27 10.44
C ALA A 22 8.03 -4.67 9.44
N SER A 23 8.63 -3.66 8.82
CA SER A 23 9.85 -3.79 8.03
C SER A 23 11.04 -3.48 8.93
N GLY A 24 11.98 -4.41 9.00
CA GLY A 24 13.25 -4.24 9.70
C GLY A 24 14.41 -4.01 8.73
N GLU A 25 15.30 -3.09 9.07
CA GLU A 25 16.61 -2.94 8.42
C GLU A 25 17.71 -3.04 9.49
N HIS A 26 18.79 -3.75 9.16
CA HIS A 26 19.95 -3.92 10.01
C HIS A 26 21.16 -3.23 9.38
N MET A 27 21.89 -2.45 10.19
CA MET A 27 23.08 -1.74 9.76
C MET A 27 24.24 -2.12 10.69
N PRO A 28 25.29 -2.81 10.19
CA PRO A 28 26.45 -3.14 11.02
C PRO A 28 27.25 -1.88 11.34
N LEU A 29 27.58 -1.68 12.61
CA LEU A 29 28.58 -0.71 13.04
C LEU A 29 29.93 -1.43 13.11
N ARG A 30 30.92 -0.87 12.41
CA ARG A 30 32.25 -1.46 12.28
C ARG A 30 33.25 -0.69 13.12
N ALA A 31 34.19 -1.42 13.73
CA ALA A 31 35.36 -0.84 14.35
C ALA A 31 36.38 -0.38 13.29
N ASP A 32 37.42 0.33 13.72
CA ASP A 32 38.46 0.88 12.84
C ASP A 32 39.22 -0.20 12.05
N ASP A 33 39.29 -1.43 12.60
CA ASP A 33 39.88 -2.60 11.94
C ASP A 33 38.93 -3.27 10.91
N GLY A 34 37.74 -2.71 10.70
CA GLY A 34 36.71 -3.22 9.78
C GLY A 34 35.85 -4.36 10.35
N SER A 35 36.14 -4.84 11.56
CA SER A 35 35.35 -5.88 12.24
C SER A 35 33.96 -5.34 12.64
N VAL A 36 32.94 -6.20 12.68
CA VAL A 36 31.58 -5.81 13.09
C VAL A 36 31.53 -5.80 14.62
N GLN A 37 31.35 -4.62 15.21
CA GLN A 37 31.28 -4.43 16.66
C GLN A 37 29.83 -4.54 17.17
N SER A 38 28.87 -4.01 16.41
CA SER A 38 27.45 -4.06 16.77
C SER A 38 26.55 -3.90 15.54
N VAL A 39 25.23 -3.98 15.75
CA VAL A 39 24.22 -3.80 14.70
C VAL A 39 23.16 -2.84 15.21
N VAL A 40 22.84 -1.82 14.41
CA VAL A 40 21.67 -0.98 14.61
C VAL A 40 20.50 -1.60 13.88
N LYS A 41 19.37 -1.74 14.57
CA LYS A 41 18.11 -2.19 13.99
C LYS A 41 17.13 -1.04 13.92
N ILE A 42 16.64 -0.75 12.73
CA ILE A 42 15.50 0.15 12.52
C ILE A 42 14.28 -0.71 12.25
N LEU A 43 13.22 -0.53 13.04
CA LEU A 43 11.94 -1.21 12.86
C LEU A 43 10.86 -0.18 12.57
N ARG A 44 10.19 -0.30 11.43
CA ARG A 44 9.06 0.57 11.08
C ARG A 44 7.78 -0.25 11.04
N ASP A 45 6.80 0.17 11.85
CA ASP A 45 5.44 -0.37 11.79
C ASP A 45 4.74 0.15 10.52
N ARG A 46 4.19 -0.75 9.72
CA ARG A 46 3.47 -0.44 8.48
C ARG A 46 2.01 -0.87 8.50
N THR A 47 1.50 -1.25 9.67
CA THR A 47 0.13 -1.75 9.80
C THR A 47 -0.88 -0.68 9.38
N GLN A 48 -0.75 0.55 9.89
CA GLN A 48 -1.65 1.67 9.57
C GLN A 48 -1.70 1.99 8.07
N GLN A 49 -0.53 2.16 7.45
CA GLN A 49 -0.41 2.48 6.02
C GLN A 49 -1.10 1.42 5.15
N ARG A 50 -1.03 0.14 5.54
CA ARG A 50 -1.67 -0.95 4.79
C ARG A 50 -3.17 -1.00 5.03
N THR A 51 -3.63 -0.77 6.26
CA THR A 51 -5.07 -0.71 6.57
C THR A 51 -5.73 0.40 5.77
N GLU A 52 -5.17 1.61 5.77
CA GLU A 52 -5.69 2.74 5.00
C GLU A 52 -5.71 2.45 3.49
N ALA A 53 -4.64 1.85 2.95
CA ALA A 53 -4.60 1.46 1.55
C ALA A 53 -5.64 0.38 1.21
N ALA A 54 -5.83 -0.61 2.09
CA ALA A 54 -6.83 -1.66 1.90
C ALA A 54 -8.26 -1.11 1.96
N GLU A 55 -8.54 -0.20 2.90
CA GLU A 55 -9.84 0.48 3.01
C GLU A 55 -10.14 1.35 1.79
N ARG A 56 -9.13 2.09 1.31
CA ARG A 56 -9.24 2.88 0.07
C ARG A 56 -9.55 2.00 -1.13
N ASN A 57 -8.80 0.91 -1.30
CA ASN A 57 -9.00 -0.03 -2.39
C ASN A 57 -10.38 -0.70 -2.32
N ALA A 58 -10.83 -1.11 -1.13
CA ALA A 58 -12.14 -1.70 -0.94
C ALA A 58 -13.27 -0.70 -1.26
N SER A 59 -13.11 0.56 -0.86
CA SER A 59 -14.06 1.63 -1.18
C SER A 59 -14.11 1.90 -2.70
N GLU A 60 -12.95 1.94 -3.35
CA GLU A 60 -12.85 2.15 -4.80
C GLU A 60 -13.48 0.98 -5.58
N LEU A 61 -13.22 -0.26 -5.17
CA LEU A 61 -13.85 -1.44 -5.77
C LEU A 61 -15.36 -1.42 -5.63
N ARG A 62 -15.88 -1.13 -4.43
CA ARG A 62 -17.33 -1.01 -4.20
C ARG A 62 -17.96 0.06 -5.07
N PHE A 63 -17.32 1.23 -5.14
CA PHE A 63 -17.76 2.32 -6.00
C PHE A 63 -17.79 1.89 -7.48
N ARG A 64 -16.71 1.27 -7.96
CA ARG A 64 -16.61 0.79 -9.34
C ARG A 64 -17.67 -0.24 -9.67
N SER A 65 -17.88 -1.23 -8.80
CA SER A 65 -18.93 -2.24 -8.98
C SER A 65 -20.33 -1.64 -9.05
N LEU A 66 -20.64 -0.60 -8.27
CA LEU A 66 -21.93 0.08 -8.32
C LEU A 66 -22.12 0.89 -9.60
N VAL A 67 -21.08 1.57 -10.07
CA VAL A 67 -21.16 2.45 -11.24
C VAL A 67 -21.16 1.67 -12.56
N GLU A 68 -20.37 0.60 -12.66
CA GLU A 68 -20.26 -0.20 -13.90
C GLU A 68 -21.58 -0.86 -14.30
N VAL A 69 -22.42 -1.23 -13.32
CA VAL A 69 -23.72 -1.87 -13.55
C VAL A 69 -24.89 -0.89 -13.48
N SER A 70 -24.63 0.39 -13.19
CA SER A 70 -25.67 1.41 -13.08
C SER A 70 -26.32 1.68 -14.44
N LEU A 71 -27.65 1.64 -14.48
CA LEU A 71 -28.42 2.01 -15.66
C LEU A 71 -28.39 3.51 -15.95
N GLN A 72 -27.99 4.36 -14.99
CA GLN A 72 -27.81 5.79 -15.24
C GLN A 72 -26.41 6.05 -15.81
N VAL A 73 -26.29 6.98 -16.77
CA VAL A 73 -24.97 7.45 -17.24
C VAL A 73 -24.24 8.13 -16.09
N VAL A 74 -23.06 7.62 -15.76
CA VAL A 74 -22.15 8.23 -14.79
C VAL A 74 -20.88 8.62 -15.53
N TRP A 75 -20.57 9.92 -15.53
CA TRP A 75 -19.37 10.46 -16.15
C TRP A 75 -18.62 11.37 -15.17
N PHE A 76 -17.30 11.41 -15.30
CA PHE A 76 -16.45 12.34 -14.58
C PHE A 76 -15.72 13.24 -15.57
N GLY A 77 -15.62 14.52 -15.22
CA GLY A 77 -14.86 15.52 -15.96
C GLY A 77 -13.69 16.05 -15.12
N ASP A 78 -12.65 16.52 -15.79
CA ASP A 78 -11.62 17.35 -15.16
C ASP A 78 -11.99 18.85 -15.19
N ALA A 79 -11.14 19.69 -14.61
CA ALA A 79 -11.35 21.14 -14.60
C ALA A 79 -11.26 21.79 -16.00
N ALA A 80 -10.75 21.07 -17.00
CA ALA A 80 -10.66 21.50 -18.39
C ALA A 80 -11.84 20.98 -19.25
N SER A 81 -12.88 20.43 -18.61
CA SER A 81 -14.07 19.85 -19.24
C SER A 81 -13.80 18.60 -20.09
N ASN A 82 -12.66 17.93 -19.91
CA ASN A 82 -12.44 16.63 -20.56
C ASN A 82 -13.14 15.53 -19.78
N ILE A 83 -13.79 14.60 -20.48
CA ILE A 83 -14.34 13.39 -19.86
C ILE A 83 -13.18 12.47 -19.51
N THR A 84 -13.00 12.19 -18.23
CA THR A 84 -11.95 11.30 -17.70
C THR A 84 -12.47 9.89 -17.44
N TYR A 85 -13.79 9.73 -17.33
CA TYR A 85 -14.44 8.44 -17.14
C TYR A 85 -15.90 8.50 -17.59
N CYS A 86 -16.40 7.40 -18.15
CA CYS A 86 -17.81 7.13 -18.39
C CYS A 86 -18.07 5.64 -18.13
N ASN A 87 -19.18 5.27 -17.51
CA ASN A 87 -19.47 3.87 -17.20
C ASN A 87 -19.68 3.04 -18.49
N PRO A 88 -19.07 1.84 -18.59
CA PRO A 88 -18.92 1.15 -19.87
C PRO A 88 -20.21 0.54 -20.43
N ILE A 89 -21.22 0.31 -19.58
CA ILE A 89 -22.52 -0.24 -20.01
C ILE A 89 -23.18 0.61 -21.12
N TRP A 90 -22.82 1.90 -21.21
CA TRP A 90 -23.30 2.81 -22.26
C TRP A 90 -22.48 2.78 -23.55
N TYR A 91 -21.29 2.19 -23.58
CA TYR A 91 -20.60 1.88 -24.84
C TYR A 91 -21.18 0.65 -25.53
N GLU A 92 -21.77 -0.26 -24.75
CA GLU A 92 -22.32 -1.52 -25.25
C GLU A 92 -23.82 -1.47 -25.53
N PHE A 93 -24.52 -0.39 -25.13
CA PHE A 93 -25.94 -0.23 -25.39
C PHE A 93 -26.17 0.08 -26.87
N PRO A 94 -26.74 -0.84 -27.67
CA PRO A 94 -27.21 -0.52 -29.00
C PRO A 94 -28.50 0.29 -28.81
N GLY A 95 -28.53 1.52 -29.32
CA GLY A 95 -29.79 2.28 -29.42
C GLY A 95 -30.85 1.52 -30.21
#